data_AF-A0A170WYK9-F1
#
_entry.id   AF-A0A170WYK9-F1
#
_cell.length_a   1.000
_cell.length_b   1.000
_cell.length_c   1.000
_cell.angle_alpha   90.00
_cell.angle_beta   90.00
_cell.angle_gamma   90.00
#
_symmetry.space_group_name_H-M   'P 1'
#
loop_
_entity.id
_entity.type
_entity.pdbx_description
1 polymer ?
#
loop_
_entity_poly.entity_id
_entity_poly.type
_entity_poly.pdbx_seq_one_letter_code
_entity_poly.pdbx_strand_id
1 'polypeptide(L)'
;EKEKAIDLVAGPDSYKDLPRLLALTDNNVVAVNVLLSQDETYADITPVRLSTNNVTAYVSIMRGCDNMCTYCIVPFTRGKERSRPITSIVKEISLLSEQGYKEITLLGCYRDIALDDRGNDNTKMAKGFKTVYKSKKGGIRFARLLR
;
A
#
# COMPACT_ATOMS: atom_id res chain seq x y z
N GLU A 1 22.74 -28.96 -20.53
CA GLU A 1 21.45 -29.15 -19.83
C GLU A 1 20.91 -27.80 -19.40
N LYS A 2 19.66 -27.47 -19.75
CA LYS A 2 18.94 -26.31 -19.17
C LYS A 2 17.88 -26.89 -18.25
N GLU A 3 18.21 -27.06 -16.98
CA GLU A 3 17.18 -27.31 -15.96
C GLU A 3 16.23 -26.10 -15.95
N LYS A 4 15.01 -26.30 -16.42
CA LYS A 4 13.90 -25.40 -16.10
C LYS A 4 13.43 -25.77 -14.69
N ALA A 5 14.02 -25.12 -13.68
CA ALA A 5 13.71 -25.36 -12.28
C ALA A 5 12.57 -24.47 -11.74
N ILE A 6 11.93 -23.64 -12.57
CA ILE A 6 10.94 -22.64 -12.14
C ILE A 6 9.67 -22.77 -12.97
N ASP A 7 8.57 -23.08 -12.29
CA ASP A 7 7.24 -23.25 -12.88
C ASP A 7 6.42 -21.94 -12.87
N LEU A 8 6.68 -21.06 -11.91
CA LEU A 8 5.95 -19.82 -11.70
C LEU A 8 6.87 -18.64 -11.38
N VAL A 9 6.68 -17.51 -12.08
CA VAL A 9 7.26 -16.22 -11.73
C VAL A 9 6.15 -15.18 -11.62
N ALA A 10 5.96 -14.61 -10.42
CA ALA A 10 4.98 -13.58 -10.14
C ALA A 10 5.68 -12.29 -9.66
N GLY A 11 5.34 -11.18 -10.30
CA GLY A 11 5.78 -9.85 -9.94
C GLY A 11 4.98 -9.29 -8.76
N PRO A 12 5.40 -8.15 -8.20
CA PRO A 12 4.76 -7.56 -7.03
C PRO A 12 3.32 -7.09 -7.30
N ASP A 13 2.93 -6.86 -8.55
CA ASP A 13 1.58 -6.43 -8.91
C ASP A 13 0.69 -7.60 -9.35
N SER A 14 1.21 -8.83 -9.36
CA SER A 14 0.52 -10.00 -9.91
C SER A 14 -0.32 -10.76 -8.87
N TYR A 15 -0.53 -10.22 -7.65
CA TYR A 15 -1.22 -10.93 -6.58
C TYR A 15 -2.63 -11.39 -6.95
N LYS A 16 -3.41 -10.53 -7.62
CA LYS A 16 -4.77 -10.89 -8.09
C LYS A 16 -4.75 -11.95 -9.18
N ASP A 17 -3.62 -12.06 -9.88
CA ASP A 17 -3.42 -12.99 -10.98
C ASP A 17 -2.89 -14.35 -10.52
N LEU A 18 -2.49 -14.48 -9.25
CA LEU A 18 -1.96 -15.73 -8.69
C LEU A 18 -2.87 -16.94 -8.93
N PRO A 19 -4.20 -16.89 -8.73
CA PRO A 19 -5.06 -18.04 -8.99
C PRO A 19 -4.98 -18.51 -10.45
N ARG A 20 -4.94 -17.57 -11.41
CA ARG A 20 -4.80 -17.88 -12.83
C ARG A 20 -3.43 -18.48 -13.14
N LEU A 21 -2.37 -17.91 -12.57
CA LEU A 21 -1.00 -18.38 -12.79
C LEU A 21 -0.80 -19.80 -12.23
N LEU A 22 -1.39 -20.12 -11.07
CA LEU A 22 -1.36 -21.47 -10.49
C LEU A 22 -2.12 -22.49 -11.36
N ALA A 23 -3.29 -22.12 -11.90
CA ALA A 23 -4.03 -23.00 -12.81
C ALA A 23 -3.27 -23.33 -14.11
N LEU A 24 -2.37 -22.44 -14.56
CA LEU A 24 -1.50 -22.70 -15.71
C LEU A 24 -0.38 -23.69 -15.36
N THR A 25 0.18 -23.58 -14.16
CA THR A 25 1.22 -24.53 -13.70
C THR A 25 0.68 -25.94 -13.52
N ASP A 26 -0.60 -26.10 -13.13
CA ASP A 26 -1.25 -27.42 -13.07
C ASP A 26 -1.29 -28.13 -14.43
N ASN A 27 -1.23 -27.36 -15.53
CA ASN A 27 -1.18 -27.88 -16.90
C ASN A 27 0.26 -28.01 -17.43
N ASN A 28 1.27 -28.01 -16.56
CA ASN A 28 2.71 -28.01 -16.90
C ASN A 28 3.13 -26.83 -17.80
N VAL A 29 2.40 -25.71 -17.76
CA VAL A 29 2.77 -24.48 -18.47
C VAL A 29 3.50 -23.55 -17.50
N VAL A 30 4.71 -23.12 -17.88
CA VAL A 30 5.45 -22.11 -17.12
C VAL A 30 4.67 -20.79 -17.14
N ALA A 31 4.25 -20.34 -15.97
CA ALA A 31 3.45 -19.13 -15.82
C ALA A 31 4.34 -17.95 -15.39
N VAL A 32 4.32 -16.86 -16.16
CA VAL A 32 5.11 -15.65 -15.86
C VAL A 32 4.21 -14.42 -15.96
N ASN A 33 4.13 -13.66 -14.86
CA ASN A 33 3.60 -12.31 -14.87
C ASN A 33 4.53 -11.41 -14.06
N VAL A 34 5.15 -10.44 -14.72
CA VAL A 34 6.04 -9.44 -14.09
C VAL A 34 5.63 -8.02 -14.47
N LEU A 35 4.45 -7.87 -15.07
CA LEU A 35 3.96 -6.58 -15.52
C LEU A 35 3.57 -5.74 -14.30
N LEU A 36 4.10 -4.52 -14.28
CA LEU A 36 3.75 -3.55 -13.24
C LEU A 36 2.44 -2.86 -13.62
N SER A 37 1.45 -3.01 -12.76
CA SER A 37 0.13 -2.39 -12.92
C SER A 37 0.16 -0.98 -12.36
N GLN A 38 -0.43 -0.06 -13.10
CA GLN A 38 -0.52 1.33 -12.68
C GLN A 38 -1.69 1.62 -11.74
N ASP A 39 -2.57 0.65 -11.48
CA ASP A 39 -3.80 0.85 -10.70
C ASP A 39 -3.96 -0.15 -9.53
N GLU A 40 -3.07 -1.14 -9.43
CA GLU A 40 -3.14 -2.18 -8.40
C GLU A 40 -3.01 -1.60 -6.99
N THR A 41 -4.00 -1.87 -6.13
CA THR A 41 -3.94 -1.62 -4.69
C THR A 41 -4.25 -2.91 -3.92
N TYR A 42 -3.80 -3.01 -2.68
CA TYR A 42 -4.11 -4.15 -1.79
C TYR A 42 -5.54 -4.12 -1.25
N ALA A 43 -6.45 -3.33 -1.84
CA ALA A 43 -7.77 -3.06 -1.27
C ALA A 43 -8.66 -4.30 -1.08
N ASP A 44 -8.47 -5.32 -1.92
CA ASP A 44 -9.30 -6.54 -1.97
C ASP A 44 -8.53 -7.79 -1.55
N ILE A 45 -7.32 -7.61 -1.00
CA ILE A 45 -6.46 -8.71 -0.58
C ILE A 45 -6.42 -8.72 0.94
N THR A 46 -7.16 -9.64 1.54
CA THR A 46 -7.12 -9.85 2.99
C THR A 46 -6.15 -11.00 3.30
N PRO A 47 -5.00 -10.72 3.93
CA PRO A 47 -4.06 -11.78 4.26
C PRO A 47 -4.65 -12.71 5.32
N VAL A 48 -4.59 -14.02 5.06
CA VAL A 48 -4.93 -15.02 6.08
C VAL A 48 -3.80 -15.03 7.11
N ARG A 49 -4.14 -14.68 8.36
CA ARG A 49 -3.20 -14.64 9.47
C ARG A 49 -3.27 -15.99 10.22
N LEU A 50 -2.27 -16.85 10.01
CA LEU A 50 -2.23 -18.22 10.56
C LEU A 50 -1.84 -18.26 12.05
N SER A 51 -1.32 -17.17 12.60
CA SER A 51 -0.91 -17.07 14.00
C SER A 51 -2.12 -16.78 14.90
N THR A 52 -2.45 -17.71 15.79
CA THR A 52 -3.60 -17.64 16.69
C THR A 52 -3.41 -16.74 17.91
N ASN A 53 -2.20 -16.21 18.15
CA ASN A 53 -1.86 -15.49 19.38
C ASN A 53 -1.28 -14.09 19.16
N ASN A 54 -1.53 -13.48 18.00
CA ASN A 54 -0.95 -12.17 17.72
C ASN A 54 -1.80 -11.05 18.32
N VAL A 55 -1.21 -10.31 19.25
CA VAL A 55 -1.79 -9.08 19.81
C VAL A 55 -1.72 -7.94 18.78
N THR A 56 -0.78 -8.01 17.84
CA THR A 56 -0.44 -6.95 16.90
C THR A 56 -0.74 -7.33 15.44
N ALA A 57 -1.22 -6.37 14.65
CA ALA A 57 -1.50 -6.53 13.22
C ALA A 57 -0.92 -5.37 12.40
N TYR A 58 -0.40 -5.68 11.22
CA TYR A 58 0.00 -4.70 10.23
C TYR A 58 -1.08 -4.57 9.15
N VAL A 59 -1.45 -3.32 8.82
CA VAL A 59 -2.44 -3.00 7.79
C VAL A 59 -1.80 -2.05 6.78
N SER A 60 -1.69 -2.50 5.51
CA SER A 60 -1.19 -1.65 4.44
C SER A 60 -2.27 -0.68 3.96
N ILE A 61 -1.96 0.61 4.01
CA ILE A 61 -2.88 1.71 3.67
C ILE A 61 -2.53 2.44 2.38
N MET A 62 -1.34 2.17 1.81
CA MET A 62 -0.91 2.76 0.55
C MET A 62 0.03 1.84 -0.24
N ARG A 63 0.22 2.17 -1.51
CA ARG A 63 1.24 1.59 -2.40
C ARG A 63 1.95 2.69 -3.18
N GLY A 64 3.22 2.49 -3.48
CA GLY A 64 4.03 3.44 -4.24
C GLY A 64 4.48 4.66 -3.43
N CYS A 65 5.12 5.62 -4.09
CA CYS A 65 5.60 6.85 -3.47
C CYS A 65 5.82 7.95 -4.52
N ASP A 66 5.35 9.16 -4.25
CA ASP A 66 5.60 10.32 -5.13
C ASP A 66 6.89 11.08 -4.78
N ASN A 67 7.59 10.70 -3.69
CA ASN A 67 8.81 11.38 -3.29
C ASN A 67 9.99 10.83 -4.10
N MET A 68 10.60 11.70 -4.90
CA MET A 68 11.80 11.40 -5.69
C MET A 68 13.07 11.54 -4.86
N CYS A 69 13.20 10.71 -3.82
CA CYS A 69 14.43 10.66 -3.02
C CYS A 69 15.57 10.11 -3.89
N THR A 70 16.76 10.71 -3.83
CA THR A 70 17.92 10.35 -4.65
C THR A 70 18.36 8.90 -4.53
N TYR A 71 18.04 8.26 -3.41
CA TYR A 71 18.39 6.87 -3.09
C TYR A 71 17.22 5.89 -3.33
N CYS A 72 16.03 6.36 -3.70
CA CYS A 72 14.82 5.55 -3.65
C CYS A 72 14.38 5.08 -5.03
N ILE A 73 14.37 3.76 -5.22
CA ILE A 73 13.92 3.10 -6.46
C ILE A 73 12.38 2.95 -6.55
N VAL A 74 11.66 3.21 -5.45
CA VAL A 74 10.22 2.95 -5.33
C VAL A 74 9.37 3.61 -6.42
N PRO A 75 9.61 4.88 -6.83
CA PRO A 75 8.82 5.50 -7.88
C PRO A 75 8.84 4.73 -9.21
N PHE A 76 9.90 3.99 -9.48
CA PHE A 76 10.07 3.20 -10.71
C PHE A 76 9.53 1.77 -10.59
N THR A 77 9.60 1.18 -9.40
CA THR A 77 9.24 -0.23 -9.19
C THR A 77 7.84 -0.44 -8.64
N ARG A 78 7.28 0.54 -7.91
CA ARG A 78 5.91 0.49 -7.36
C ARG A 78 5.01 1.59 -7.93
N GLY A 79 5.56 2.47 -8.75
CA GLY A 79 4.85 3.59 -9.35
C GLY A 79 4.49 4.70 -8.36
N LYS A 80 3.56 5.54 -8.79
CA LYS A 80 3.05 6.69 -8.03
C LYS A 80 2.34 6.25 -6.76
N GLU A 81 2.25 7.16 -5.79
CA GLU A 81 1.52 6.95 -4.55
C GLU A 81 0.03 6.73 -4.82
N ARG A 82 -0.52 5.67 -4.21
CA ARG A 82 -1.94 5.31 -4.26
C ARG A 82 -2.37 4.95 -2.85
N SER A 83 -3.36 5.66 -2.33
CA SER A 83 -3.95 5.33 -1.04
C SER A 83 -5.09 4.34 -1.23
N ARG A 84 -5.19 3.38 -0.31
CA ARG A 84 -6.32 2.45 -0.26
C ARG A 84 -7.57 3.19 0.22
N PRO A 85 -8.78 2.85 -0.26
CA PRO A 85 -10.00 3.50 0.21
C PRO A 85 -10.19 3.36 1.73
N ILE A 86 -10.56 4.46 2.41
CA ILE A 86 -10.75 4.48 3.88
C ILE A 86 -11.75 3.41 4.34
N THR A 87 -12.81 3.19 3.56
CA THR A 87 -13.85 2.19 3.87
C THR A 87 -13.30 0.77 3.88
N SER A 88 -12.35 0.44 3.00
CA SER A 88 -11.69 -0.86 2.98
C SER A 88 -10.74 -1.02 4.17
N ILE A 89 -10.02 0.04 4.54
CA ILE A 89 -9.12 0.04 5.71
C ILE A 89 -9.92 -0.16 7.01
N VAL A 90 -10.99 0.61 7.21
CA VAL A 90 -11.85 0.53 8.40
C VAL A 90 -12.47 -0.86 8.52
N LYS A 91 -12.99 -1.43 7.42
CA LYS A 91 -13.53 -2.79 7.42
C LYS A 91 -12.49 -3.84 7.85
N GLU A 92 -11.26 -3.77 7.35
CA GLU A 92 -10.20 -4.71 7.77
C GLU A 92 -9.85 -4.55 9.25
N ILE A 93 -9.79 -3.32 9.74
CA ILE A 93 -9.52 -3.02 11.16
C ILE A 93 -10.64 -3.55 12.06
N SER A 94 -11.91 -3.40 11.67
CA SER A 94 -13.03 -3.95 12.41
C SER A 94 -12.95 -5.48 12.52
N LEU A 95 -12.68 -6.16 11.40
CA LEU A 95 -12.50 -7.62 11.37
C LEU A 95 -11.33 -8.07 12.26
N LEU A 96 -10.22 -7.33 12.24
CA LEU A 96 -9.08 -7.58 13.12
C LEU A 96 -9.43 -7.41 14.60
N SER A 97 -10.20 -6.39 14.94
CA SER A 97 -10.64 -6.18 16.31
C SER A 97 -11.54 -7.32 16.80
N GLU A 98 -12.44 -7.82 15.95
CA GLU A 98 -13.30 -8.97 16.25
C GLU A 98 -12.49 -10.27 16.43
N GLN A 99 -11.37 -10.39 15.72
CA GLN A 99 -10.42 -11.51 15.85
C GLN A 99 -9.52 -11.42 17.09
N GLY A 100 -9.65 -10.38 17.92
CA GLY A 100 -8.94 -10.25 19.20
C GLY A 100 -7.59 -9.51 19.13
N TYR A 101 -7.26 -8.89 18.00
CA TYR A 101 -6.07 -8.03 17.89
C TYR A 101 -6.28 -6.75 18.69
N LYS A 102 -5.25 -6.34 19.45
CA LYS A 102 -5.30 -5.16 20.34
C LYS A 102 -4.46 -3.99 19.84
N GLU A 103 -3.50 -4.26 18.97
CA GLU A 103 -2.63 -3.25 18.39
C GLU A 103 -2.64 -3.36 16.87
N ILE A 104 -2.83 -2.21 16.21
CA ILE A 104 -2.81 -2.14 14.75
C ILE A 104 -1.81 -1.08 14.33
N THR A 105 -0.83 -1.50 13.51
CA THR A 105 0.16 -0.62 12.89
C THR A 105 -0.20 -0.38 11.43
N LEU A 106 -0.43 0.88 11.07
CA LEU A 106 -0.68 1.28 9.69
C LEU A 106 0.63 1.42 8.93
N LEU A 107 0.75 0.73 7.80
CA LEU A 107 1.92 0.77 6.95
C LEU A 107 1.74 1.78 5.82
N GLY A 108 2.40 2.91 5.99
CA GLY A 108 2.60 3.93 4.96
C GLY A 108 1.96 5.28 5.28
N CYS A 109 1.94 6.15 4.27
CA CYS A 109 1.37 7.49 4.35
C CYS A 109 -0.02 7.48 3.70
N TYR A 110 -1.03 7.93 4.43
CA TYR A 110 -2.38 8.04 3.90
C TYR A 110 -2.60 9.40 3.26
N ARG A 111 -3.15 9.43 2.03
CA ARG A 111 -3.66 10.64 1.40
C ARG A 111 -5.05 10.41 0.85
N ASP A 112 -6.03 11.04 1.48
CA ASP A 112 -7.38 11.11 0.93
C ASP A 112 -7.54 12.38 0.08
N ILE A 113 -7.90 12.22 -1.18
CA ILE A 113 -8.21 13.35 -2.08
C ILE A 113 -9.66 13.81 -1.89
N ALA A 114 -10.55 12.93 -1.40
CA ALA A 114 -11.96 13.25 -1.17
C ALA A 114 -12.18 14.08 0.10
N LEU A 115 -11.33 13.89 1.12
CA LEU A 115 -11.24 14.76 2.28
C LEU A 115 -10.28 15.92 1.98
N ASP A 116 -10.63 16.75 1.00
CA ASP A 116 -9.96 18.03 0.74
C ASP A 116 -10.39 19.04 1.80
N ASP A 117 -9.83 18.89 3.00
CA ASP A 117 -9.91 19.91 4.02
C ASP A 117 -8.98 21.06 3.59
N ARG A 118 -9.48 21.90 2.68
CA ARG A 118 -8.96 23.26 2.45
C ARG A 118 -9.25 24.13 3.67
N GLY A 119 -8.90 23.65 4.87
CA GLY A 119 -8.78 24.48 6.03
C GLY A 119 -7.85 25.61 5.66
N ASN A 120 -8.38 26.83 5.71
CA ASN A 120 -7.71 28.09 5.41
C ASN A 120 -6.65 28.41 6.50
N ASP A 121 -5.80 27.44 6.78
CA ASP A 121 -4.76 27.53 7.79
C ASP A 121 -3.58 28.26 7.16
N ASN A 122 -3.41 29.53 7.55
CA ASN A 122 -2.24 30.38 7.35
C ASN A 122 -0.97 29.81 8.04
N THR A 123 -0.71 28.53 7.83
CA THR A 123 0.46 27.81 8.31
C THR A 123 1.63 28.18 7.43
N LYS A 124 2.35 29.22 7.85
CA LYS A 124 3.61 29.62 7.25
C LYS A 124 4.71 28.71 7.75
N MET A 125 5.63 28.31 6.86
CA MET A 125 6.86 27.65 7.29
C MET A 125 7.59 28.57 8.28
N ALA A 126 8.22 27.97 9.30
CA ALA A 126 9.06 28.74 10.21
C ALA A 126 10.15 29.48 9.43
N LYS A 127 10.51 30.68 9.90
CA LYS A 127 11.52 31.53 9.24
C LYS A 127 12.82 30.74 9.05
N GLY A 128 13.33 30.71 7.83
CA GLY A 128 14.55 29.97 7.46
C GLY A 128 14.31 28.53 6.97
N PHE A 129 13.11 27.98 7.11
CA PHE A 129 12.78 26.67 6.53
C PHE A 129 12.19 26.85 5.12
N LYS A 130 12.79 26.18 4.14
CA LYS A 130 12.28 26.05 2.76
C LYS A 130 12.10 24.57 2.46
N THR A 131 10.91 24.17 2.02
CA THR A 131 10.69 22.79 1.57
C THR A 131 11.10 22.68 0.12
N VAL A 132 11.90 21.66 -0.20
CA VAL A 132 12.16 21.23 -1.59
C VAL A 132 10.98 20.40 -2.11
N TYR A 133 10.22 19.79 -1.19
CA TYR A 133 9.07 18.97 -1.52
C TYR A 133 7.86 19.85 -1.82
N LYS A 134 7.18 19.54 -2.94
CA LYS A 134 5.90 20.15 -3.29
C LYS A 134 4.89 19.87 -2.17
N SER A 135 4.29 20.92 -1.63
CA SER A 135 3.12 20.78 -0.76
C SER A 135 2.06 19.99 -1.51
N LYS A 136 1.70 18.82 -0.98
CA LYS A 136 0.72 17.95 -1.61
C LYS A 136 -0.68 18.55 -1.42
N LYS A 137 -1.52 18.48 -2.45
CA LYS A 137 -2.93 18.89 -2.38
C LYS A 137 -3.76 17.74 -1.78
N GLY A 138 -4.69 18.08 -0.89
CA GLY A 138 -5.57 17.13 -0.19
C GLY A 138 -4.98 16.50 1.07
N GLY A 139 -5.85 15.88 1.86
CA GLY A 139 -5.53 15.22 3.13
C GLY A 139 -5.54 16.15 4.34
N ILE A 140 -5.82 15.58 5.52
CA ILE A 140 -5.79 16.29 6.81
C ILE A 140 -4.35 16.28 7.35
N ARG A 141 -3.85 17.41 7.81
CA ARG A 141 -2.51 17.48 8.43
C ARG A 141 -2.51 16.75 9.78
N PHE A 142 -1.43 16.03 10.08
CA PHE A 142 -1.27 15.33 11.37
C PHE A 142 -1.49 16.24 12.59
N ALA A 143 -1.04 17.50 12.54
CA ALA A 143 -1.26 18.47 13.61
C ALA A 143 -2.74 18.75 13.92
N ARG A 144 -3.65 18.53 12.96
CA ARG A 144 -5.09 18.66 13.15
C ARG A 144 -5.72 17.42 13.78
N LEU A 145 -5.05 16.26 13.71
CA LEU A 145 -5.44 15.05 14.44
C LEU A 145 -5.06 15.11 15.93
N LEU A 146 -4.18 16.04 16.31
CA LEU A 146 -3.74 16.24 17.69
C LEU A 146 -4.53 17.32 18.46
N ARG A 147 -5.51 17.96 17.81
CA ARG A 147 -6.43 18.94 18.43
C ARG A 147 -7.77 18.28 18.69
#